data_AF-A0A6B1H1D5-F1
#
_entry.id   AF-A0A6B1H1D5-F1
#
_cell.length_a   1.000
_cell.length_b   1.000
_cell.length_c   1.000
_cell.angle_alpha   90.00
_cell.angle_beta   90.00
_cell.angle_gamma   90.00
#
_symmetry.space_group_name_H-M   'P 1'
#
loop_
_entity.id
_entity.type
_entity.pdbx_description
1 polymer ?
#
loop_
_entity_poly.entity_id
_entity_poly.type
_entity_poly.pdbx_seq_one_letter_code
_entity_poly.pdbx_strand_id
1 'polypeptide(L)'
;MIALRRSVVPLVVALVILVVLFYALFPTRTFVEQSSALGEVKAELDALYEENDALRDRIYLLSEPEEIERLARSEYNLVYPGEEAFALLPPAPKPVEIPDLWPLNALVSSLGG
;
A
#
# COMPACT_ATOMS: atom_id res chain seq x y z
N MET A 1 74.72 27.55 -8.43
CA MET A 1 73.49 26.77 -8.74
C MET A 1 73.09 25.73 -7.67
N ILE A 2 73.65 25.75 -6.45
CA ILE A 2 73.30 24.76 -5.39
C ILE A 2 72.30 25.34 -4.38
N ALA A 3 72.42 26.63 -4.03
CA ALA A 3 71.51 27.33 -3.12
C ALA A 3 70.08 27.45 -3.68
N LEU A 4 69.93 27.65 -4.99
CA LEU A 4 68.61 27.78 -5.63
C LEU A 4 67.83 26.45 -5.56
N ARG A 5 68.50 25.31 -5.72
CA ARG A 5 67.89 23.99 -5.56
C ARG A 5 67.45 23.71 -4.12
N ARG A 6 68.21 24.22 -3.13
CA ARG A 6 67.94 23.98 -1.70
C ARG A 6 66.70 24.73 -1.20
N SER A 7 66.35 25.86 -1.79
CA SER A 7 65.13 26.62 -1.46
C SER A 7 63.91 26.24 -2.31
N VAL A 8 64.12 25.65 -3.49
CA VAL A 8 63.03 25.16 -4.35
C VAL A 8 62.39 23.89 -3.79
N VAL A 9 63.18 23.00 -3.19
CA VAL A 9 62.66 21.76 -2.58
C VAL A 9 61.61 22.02 -1.49
N PRO A 10 61.84 22.86 -0.45
CA PRO A 10 60.82 23.12 0.57
C PRO A 10 59.60 23.84 0.00
N LEU A 11 59.75 24.69 -1.02
CA LEU A 11 58.64 25.36 -1.69
C LEU A 11 57.74 24.36 -2.43
N VAL A 12 58.34 23.43 -3.17
CA VAL A 12 57.61 22.37 -3.89
C VAL A 12 56.91 21.44 -2.89
N VAL A 13 57.59 21.06 -1.81
CA VAL A 13 56.99 20.25 -0.74
C VAL A 13 55.82 20.98 -0.08
N ALA A 14 55.96 22.28 0.22
CA ALA A 14 54.87 23.08 0.78
C ALA A 14 53.68 23.17 -0.19
N LEU A 15 53.93 23.36 -1.49
CA LEU A 15 52.89 23.38 -2.52
C LEU A 15 52.14 22.04 -2.60
N VAL A 16 52.88 20.92 -2.58
CA VAL A 16 52.30 19.57 -2.59
C VAL A 16 51.46 19.34 -1.33
N ILE A 17 51.96 19.72 -0.16
CA ILE A 17 51.21 19.64 1.10
C ILE A 17 49.93 20.47 1.03
N LEU A 18 49.98 21.66 0.42
CA LEU A 18 48.83 22.54 0.26
C LEU A 18 47.78 21.93 -0.69
N VAL A 19 48.21 21.32 -1.79
CA VAL A 19 47.32 20.59 -2.72
C VAL A 19 46.68 19.38 -2.03
N VAL A 20 47.46 18.62 -1.27
CA VAL A 20 46.96 17.45 -0.51
C VAL A 20 45.99 17.89 0.57
N LEU A 21 46.29 18.96 1.32
CA LEU A 21 45.39 19.54 2.31
C LEU A 21 44.12 20.08 1.65
N PHE A 22 44.22 20.77 0.52
CA PHE A 22 43.07 21.25 -0.22
C PHE A 22 42.17 20.08 -0.63
N TYR A 23 42.75 18.99 -1.16
CA TYR A 23 41.99 17.79 -1.55
C TYR A 23 41.44 17.01 -0.35
N ALA A 24 42.13 17.02 0.80
CA ALA A 24 41.67 16.38 2.03
C ALA A 24 40.58 17.19 2.75
N LEU A 25 40.61 18.52 2.64
CA LEU A 25 39.64 19.45 3.21
C LEU A 25 38.45 19.73 2.30
N PHE A 26 38.55 19.46 1.00
CA PHE A 26 37.42 19.36 0.07
C PHE A 26 36.90 17.92 0.15
N PRO A 27 36.00 17.59 1.08
CA PRO A 27 35.57 16.22 1.22
C PRO A 27 34.69 15.95 0.00
N THR A 28 35.03 14.94 -0.80
CA THR A 28 34.10 14.31 -1.74
C THR A 28 32.93 13.62 -1.01
N ARG A 29 32.63 14.00 0.24
CA ARG A 29 31.49 13.50 1.03
C ARG A 29 30.14 13.86 0.41
N THR A 30 30.11 14.73 -0.59
CA THR A 30 28.92 14.93 -1.43
C THR A 30 28.61 13.74 -2.35
N PHE A 31 29.55 12.80 -2.56
CA PHE A 31 29.29 11.63 -3.42
C PHE A 31 28.42 10.56 -2.74
N VAL A 32 28.47 10.47 -1.41
CA VAL A 32 27.68 9.48 -0.65
C VAL A 32 26.25 9.98 -0.43
N GLU A 33 26.06 11.26 -0.08
CA GLU A 33 24.73 11.88 0.08
C GLU A 33 23.96 11.99 -1.24
N GLN A 34 24.66 12.21 -2.38
CA GLN A 34 24.02 12.18 -3.70
C GLN A 34 23.55 10.77 -4.09
N SER A 35 24.30 9.73 -3.71
CA SER A 35 23.91 8.34 -4.01
C SER A 35 22.68 7.89 -3.22
N SER A 36 22.54 8.32 -1.97
CA SER A 36 21.35 8.01 -1.16
C SER A 36 20.12 8.78 -1.64
N ALA A 37 20.27 10.07 -1.96
CA ALA A 37 19.16 10.87 -2.49
C ALA A 37 18.65 10.34 -3.84
N LEU A 38 19.57 9.89 -4.72
CA LEU A 38 19.18 9.26 -5.99
C LEU A 38 18.52 7.89 -5.78
N GLY A 39 18.95 7.13 -4.76
CA GLY A 39 18.36 5.85 -4.39
C GLY A 39 16.92 5.99 -3.90
N GLU A 40 16.66 6.96 -3.03
CA GLU A 40 15.32 7.24 -2.48
C GLU A 40 14.35 7.66 -3.58
N VAL A 41 14.73 8.61 -4.43
CA VAL A 41 13.90 9.06 -5.57
C VAL A 41 13.63 7.92 -6.55
N LYS A 42 14.61 7.06 -6.79
CA LYS A 42 14.42 5.89 -7.66
C LYS A 42 13.47 4.87 -7.05
N ALA A 43 13.57 4.61 -5.75
CA ALA A 43 12.65 3.71 -5.06
C ALA A 43 11.21 4.24 -5.09
N GLU A 44 11.02 5.55 -4.87
CA GLU A 44 9.72 6.21 -4.98
C GLU A 44 9.15 6.10 -6.41
N LEU A 45 9.99 6.35 -7.42
CA LEU A 45 9.58 6.22 -8.82
C LEU A 45 9.20 4.78 -9.18
N ASP A 46 10.00 3.81 -8.76
CA ASP A 46 9.73 2.39 -9.03
C ASP A 46 8.41 1.95 -8.33
N ALA A 47 8.14 2.44 -7.11
CA ALA A 47 6.86 2.22 -6.42
C ALA A 47 5.66 2.88 -7.14
N LEU A 48 5.83 4.10 -7.64
CA LEU A 48 4.79 4.78 -8.41
C LEU A 48 4.48 4.06 -9.73
N TYR A 49 5.49 3.48 -10.39
CA TYR A 49 5.27 2.66 -11.58
C TYR A 49 4.46 1.39 -11.25
N GLU A 50 4.82 0.69 -10.18
CA GLU A 50 4.08 -0.49 -9.73
C GLU A 50 2.61 -0.17 -9.42
N GLU A 51 2.36 0.93 -8.70
CA GLU A 51 0.99 1.38 -8.41
C GLU A 51 0.26 1.79 -9.70
N ASN A 52 0.93 2.46 -10.64
CA ASN A 52 0.33 2.85 -11.90
C ASN A 52 -0.08 1.63 -12.74
N ASP A 53 0.75 0.59 -12.80
CA ASP A 53 0.46 -0.64 -13.53
C ASP A 53 -0.70 -1.39 -12.88
N ALA A 54 -0.72 -1.52 -11.55
CA ALA A 54 -1.84 -2.12 -10.84
C ALA A 54 -3.17 -1.37 -11.06
N LEU A 55 -3.13 -0.03 -11.11
CA LEU A 55 -4.30 0.79 -11.42
C LEU A 55 -4.76 0.61 -12.87
N ARG A 56 -3.84 0.50 -13.84
CA ARG A 56 -4.17 0.24 -15.25
C ARG A 56 -4.86 -1.09 -15.42
N ASP A 57 -4.34 -2.14 -14.80
CA ASP A 57 -4.95 -3.48 -14.84
C ASP A 57 -6.35 -3.45 -14.25
N ARG A 58 -6.55 -2.69 -13.16
CA ARG A 58 -7.87 -2.55 -12.55
C ARG A 58 -8.83 -1.75 -13.42
N ILE A 59 -8.37 -0.66 -14.05
CA ILE A 59 -9.18 0.09 -15.02
C ILE A 59 -9.59 -0.80 -16.18
N TYR A 60 -8.65 -1.58 -16.71
CA TYR A 60 -8.90 -2.52 -17.79
C TYR A 60 -9.99 -3.53 -17.39
N LEU A 61 -9.82 -4.21 -16.25
CA LEU A 61 -10.80 -5.16 -15.74
C LEU A 61 -12.18 -4.51 -15.54
N LEU A 62 -12.24 -3.31 -14.96
CA LEU A 62 -13.49 -2.58 -14.73
C LEU A 62 -14.11 -1.99 -16.01
N SER A 63 -13.39 -2.01 -17.13
CA SER A 63 -13.92 -1.61 -18.44
C SER A 63 -14.55 -2.78 -19.19
N GLU A 64 -14.26 -4.02 -18.80
CA GLU A 64 -14.82 -5.20 -19.42
C GLU A 64 -16.32 -5.33 -19.09
N PRO A 65 -17.19 -5.53 -20.09
CA PRO A 65 -18.64 -5.58 -19.87
C PRO A 65 -19.08 -6.62 -18.84
N GLU A 66 -18.44 -7.80 -18.81
CA GLU A 66 -18.78 -8.86 -17.88
C GLU A 66 -18.52 -8.44 -16.42
N GLU A 67 -17.43 -7.72 -16.17
CA GLU A 67 -17.11 -7.26 -14.82
C GLU A 67 -18.05 -6.13 -14.37
N ILE A 68 -18.42 -5.24 -15.30
CA ILE A 68 -19.43 -4.21 -15.05
C ILE A 68 -20.76 -4.85 -14.69
N GLU A 69 -21.21 -5.84 -15.45
CA GLU A 69 -22.46 -6.57 -15.17
C GLU A 69 -22.39 -7.32 -13.84
N ARG A 70 -21.26 -7.95 -13.53
CA ARG A 70 -21.03 -8.64 -12.25
C ARG A 70 -21.17 -7.70 -11.07
N LEU A 71 -20.51 -6.53 -11.10
CA LEU A 71 -20.61 -5.52 -10.04
C LEU A 71 -22.02 -4.93 -9.96
N ALA A 72 -22.62 -4.62 -11.12
CA ALA A 72 -23.98 -4.09 -11.20
C ALA A 72 -24.99 -5.01 -10.50
N ARG A 73 -24.86 -6.33 -10.72
CA ARG A 73 -25.73 -7.34 -10.09
C ARG A 73 -25.35 -7.61 -8.63
N SER A 74 -24.07 -7.74 -8.29
CA SER A 74 -23.65 -8.13 -6.94
C SER A 74 -23.78 -7.01 -5.92
N GLU A 75 -23.32 -5.80 -6.27
CA GLU A 75 -23.24 -4.68 -5.33
C GLU A 75 -24.47 -3.78 -5.39
N TYR A 76 -25.08 -3.66 -6.59
CA TYR A 76 -26.15 -2.70 -6.83
C TYR A 76 -27.51 -3.36 -7.12
N ASN A 77 -27.58 -4.69 -7.19
CA ASN A 77 -28.80 -5.46 -7.52
C ASN A 77 -29.51 -4.97 -8.79
N LEU A 78 -28.75 -4.46 -9.76
CA LEU A 78 -29.28 -3.97 -11.03
C LEU A 78 -29.63 -5.16 -11.94
N VAL A 79 -30.73 -5.02 -12.67
CA VAL A 79 -31.24 -6.01 -13.62
C VAL A 79 -31.63 -5.32 -14.93
N TYR A 80 -31.63 -6.06 -16.04
CA TYR A 80 -32.04 -5.51 -17.33
C TYR A 80 -33.55 -5.28 -17.40
N PRO A 81 -34.03 -4.39 -18.29
CA PRO A 81 -35.46 -4.25 -18.55
C PRO A 81 -36.10 -5.59 -18.93
N GLY A 82 -37.12 -6.01 -18.18
CA GLY A 82 -37.83 -7.28 -18.37
C GLY A 82 -37.32 -8.44 -17.51
N GLU A 83 -36.24 -8.26 -16.75
CA GLU A 83 -35.80 -9.21 -15.71
C GLU A 83 -36.50 -8.94 -14.37
N GLU A 84 -36.71 -9.98 -13.57
CA GLU A 84 -37.27 -9.89 -12.21
C GLU A 84 -36.20 -10.26 -11.18
N ALA A 85 -35.93 -9.35 -10.24
CA ALA A 85 -35.02 -9.59 -9.13
C ALA A 85 -35.76 -10.24 -7.96
N PHE A 86 -35.28 -11.40 -7.51
CA PHE A 86 -35.82 -12.10 -6.34
C PHE A 86 -34.88 -11.95 -5.14
N ALA A 87 -35.35 -11.33 -4.06
CA ALA A 87 -34.65 -11.36 -2.78
C ALA A 87 -35.01 -12.65 -2.03
N LEU A 88 -34.06 -13.57 -1.91
CA LEU A 88 -34.25 -14.77 -1.12
C LEU A 88 -34.18 -14.40 0.38
N LEU A 89 -35.27 -14.58 1.09
CA LEU A 89 -35.24 -14.51 2.55
C LEU A 89 -34.42 -15.70 3.09
N PRO A 90 -33.63 -15.49 4.16
CA PRO A 90 -33.00 -16.61 4.84
C PRO A 90 -34.08 -17.61 5.29
N PRO A 91 -33.73 -18.90 5.39
CA PRO A 91 -34.66 -19.90 5.89
C PRO A 91 -35.21 -19.45 7.25
N ALA A 92 -36.50 -19.68 7.46
CA ALA A 92 -37.14 -19.33 8.73
C ALA A 92 -36.35 -19.93 9.89
N PRO A 93 -36.15 -19.18 10.99
CA PRO A 93 -35.50 -19.72 12.17
C PRO A 93 -36.25 -20.97 12.63
N LYS A 94 -35.51 -21.96 13.16
CA LYS A 94 -36.13 -23.16 13.74
C LYS A 94 -37.22 -22.72 14.72
N PRO A 95 -38.41 -23.36 14.72
CA PRO A 95 -39.45 -23.09 15.70
C PRO A 95 -38.83 -23.10 17.10
N VAL A 96 -39.11 -22.06 17.88
CA VAL A 96 -38.72 -22.05 19.29
C VAL A 96 -39.49 -23.19 19.96
N GLU A 97 -38.76 -24.17 20.52
CA GLU A 97 -39.36 -25.18 21.38
C GLU A 97 -39.85 -24.50 22.65
N ILE A 98 -41.15 -24.19 22.70
CA ILE A 98 -41.80 -23.67 23.89
C ILE A 98 -42.07 -24.88 24.79
N PRO A 99 -41.57 -24.89 26.04
CA PRO A 99 -41.87 -25.98 26.97
C PRO A 99 -43.38 -26.11 27.20
N ASP A 100 -43.85 -27.35 27.37
CA ASP A 100 -45.25 -27.68 27.70
C ASP A 100 -45.79 -27.04 28.99
N LEU A 101 -44.95 -26.29 29.73
CA LEU A 101 -45.27 -25.61 30.98
C LEU A 101 -45.18 -24.07 30.87
N TRP A 102 -45.06 -23.51 29.66
CA TRP A 102 -45.04 -22.05 29.44
C TRP A 102 -46.42 -21.45 29.11
N PRO A 103 -46.81 -20.33 29.75
CA PRO A 103 -46.60 -19.98 31.15
C PRO A 103 -47.84 -20.28 32.01
N LEU A 104 -48.92 -20.81 31.42
CA LEU A 104 -50.25 -20.86 32.06
C LEU A 104 -50.87 -22.27 32.10
N ASN A 105 -50.32 -23.23 31.37
CA ASN A 105 -50.66 -24.66 31.41
C ASN A 105 -50.45 -25.27 32.81
N ALA A 106 -49.39 -24.88 33.51
CA ALA A 106 -49.18 -25.27 34.92
C ALA A 106 -50.27 -24.71 35.85
N LEU A 107 -50.71 -23.47 35.61
CA LEU A 107 -51.79 -22.83 36.38
C LEU A 107 -53.16 -23.44 36.07
N VAL A 108 -53.48 -23.70 34.80
CA VAL A 108 -54.73 -24.36 34.39
C VAL A 108 -54.84 -25.76 35.00
N SER A 109 -53.73 -26.51 35.03
CA SER A 109 -53.70 -27.84 35.67
C SER A 109 -53.90 -27.76 37.19
N SER A 110 -53.43 -26.68 37.82
CA SER A 110 -53.63 -26.45 39.27
C SER A 110 -55.04 -25.95 39.64
N LEU A 111 -55.76 -25.37 38.69
CA LEU A 111 -57.11 -24.84 38.89
C LEU A 111 -58.20 -25.87 38.61
N GLY A 112 -57.83 -27.13 38.36
CA GLY A 112 -58.76 -28.25 38.20
C GLY A 112 -59.62 -28.11 36.95
N GLY A 113 -58.97 -28.20 35.78
CA GLY A 113 -59.66 -28.27 34.48
C GLY A 113 -60.78 -29.29 34.44
#